data_AF-A0A0B2PGL8-F1
#
_entry.id   AF-A0A0B2PGL8-F1
#
_cell.length_a   1.000
_cell.length_b   1.000
_cell.length_c   1.000
_cell.angle_alpha   90.00
_cell.angle_beta   90.00
_cell.angle_gamma   90.00
#
_symmetry.space_group_name_H-M   'P 1'
#
loop_
_entity.id
_entity.type
_entity.pdbx_description
1 polymer ?
#
loop_
_entity_poly.entity_id
_entity_poly.type
_entity_poly.pdbx_seq_one_letter_code
_entity_poly.pdbx_strand_id
1 'polypeptide(L)'
;MVSPKQLLGTIESALLGTSPPMAAHRVELLHALRTSRTSLQSLLSYPPPKPSDRSQVQSKSVRLPDSPPISLDDQDVHIALKLSDDLHLNEVDCVRLLVSANKEWGLMGREPLEILRLAAGLWYTERRDLITSLHLLLRAVVLDQGLQDDILVDIQKYLEDLISSGLRQRLISLIKELNREEPSGLGGPQCESYVLDSRGSLVERQAVVSRERLILGHCLVLSILVVRTCPKDIKDIFSVLKDSASEVSESNATVKHQITFCLLFALVIAFVSDGLSTVPDKASVLSSNTSFRHEFHELVMTTGNDPHVEGFVGGIRLAWVVHLMLIQDGVPARETISSGSSNELGYLSQCLEAIFSNNVFQFLLDKVLRTASFQVYDMQFELNEIEARREQYPSTISFLNLINALIAEERDLSDRGRRFIGIFRFIYDHVFGPFPQRAYADPCEKWQLVGACLKHFHMVLSMYDIKDEDYEGVVDQSRLSATKESSPLQTQLPVLELLKDFMSGKTAFRNIMSILLPGVNSVIAERSSQLYGQLLENAVQLSLEIIILVLDKDLLLSDYWRPLYQVTLSIF
;
A
#
# COMPACT_ATOMS: atom_id res chain seq x y z
N MET A 1 -27.55 13.42 10.71
CA MET A 1 -26.10 13.24 10.59
C MET A 1 -25.83 12.40 9.35
N VAL A 2 -24.79 12.69 8.57
CA VAL A 2 -24.37 11.83 7.46
C VAL A 2 -23.70 10.60 8.06
N SER A 3 -24.09 9.40 7.65
CA SER A 3 -23.43 8.16 8.13
C SER A 3 -22.01 8.04 7.55
N PRO A 4 -21.06 7.38 8.23
CA PRO A 4 -19.70 7.17 7.70
C PRO A 4 -19.68 6.55 6.30
N LYS A 5 -20.56 5.56 6.06
CA LYS A 5 -20.74 4.91 4.76
C LYS A 5 -21.19 5.88 3.66
N GLN A 6 -22.13 6.77 3.97
CA GLN A 6 -22.58 7.80 3.04
C GLN A 6 -21.48 8.84 2.77
N LEU A 7 -20.76 9.27 3.81
CA LEU A 7 -19.66 10.21 3.67
C LEU A 7 -18.58 9.64 2.73
N LEU A 8 -18.17 8.39 2.95
CA LEU A 8 -17.18 7.73 2.12
C LEU A 8 -17.67 7.63 0.67
N GLY A 9 -18.90 7.16 0.43
CA GLY A 9 -19.45 7.05 -0.92
C GLY A 9 -19.53 8.39 -1.66
N THR A 10 -19.90 9.48 -0.98
CA THR A 10 -19.90 10.84 -1.57
C THR A 10 -18.47 11.29 -1.92
N ILE A 11 -17.48 11.01 -1.07
CA ILE A 11 -16.08 11.35 -1.32
C ILE A 11 -15.51 10.54 -2.48
N GLU A 12 -15.74 9.22 -2.51
CA GLU A 12 -15.28 8.34 -3.59
C GLU A 12 -15.86 8.75 -4.94
N SER A 13 -17.17 9.02 -4.99
CA SER A 13 -17.83 9.51 -6.21
C SER A 13 -17.23 10.82 -6.72
N ALA A 14 -16.87 11.73 -5.81
CA ALA A 14 -16.33 13.04 -6.16
C ALA A 14 -14.84 13.03 -6.54
N LEU A 15 -14.03 12.18 -5.89
CA LEU A 15 -12.56 12.21 -6.02
C LEU A 15 -11.99 11.08 -6.88
N LEU A 16 -12.66 9.93 -6.97
CA LEU A 16 -12.18 8.77 -7.73
C LEU A 16 -12.93 8.56 -9.05
N GLY A 17 -13.92 9.40 -9.36
CA GLY A 17 -14.69 9.35 -10.59
C GLY A 17 -13.81 9.60 -11.83
N THR A 18 -14.13 8.91 -12.94
CA THR A 18 -13.43 9.04 -14.22
C THR A 18 -13.71 10.37 -14.94
N SER A 19 -14.73 11.11 -14.50
CA SER A 19 -15.13 12.41 -15.03
C SER A 19 -15.09 13.49 -13.95
N PRO A 20 -14.76 14.74 -14.29
CA PRO A 20 -14.77 15.84 -13.31
C PRO A 20 -16.15 15.96 -12.65
N PRO A 21 -16.21 16.17 -11.33
CA PRO A 21 -17.48 16.18 -10.61
C PRO A 21 -18.36 17.35 -11.06
N MET A 22 -19.61 17.02 -11.40
CA MET A 22 -20.67 17.99 -11.71
C MET A 22 -20.87 18.96 -10.55
N ALA A 23 -21.36 20.18 -10.84
CA ALA A 23 -21.59 21.20 -9.81
C ALA A 23 -22.48 20.70 -8.64
N ALA A 24 -23.48 19.87 -8.93
CA ALA A 24 -24.34 19.25 -7.92
C ALA A 24 -23.55 18.33 -6.96
N HIS A 25 -22.65 17.48 -7.49
CA HIS A 25 -21.80 16.60 -6.68
C HIS A 25 -20.84 17.39 -5.78
N ARG A 26 -20.39 18.57 -6.21
CA ARG A 26 -19.56 19.47 -5.38
C ARG A 26 -20.34 19.98 -4.18
N VAL A 27 -21.56 20.45 -4.41
CA VAL A 27 -22.42 20.97 -3.33
C VAL A 27 -22.71 19.85 -2.32
N GLU A 28 -22.99 18.64 -2.82
CA GLU A 28 -23.21 17.46 -1.98
C GLU A 28 -21.97 17.11 -1.15
N LEU A 29 -20.78 17.08 -1.76
CA LEU A 29 -19.51 16.85 -1.07
C LEU A 29 -19.29 17.89 0.04
N LEU A 30 -19.37 19.18 -0.27
CA LEU A 30 -19.14 20.24 0.72
C LEU A 30 -20.18 20.20 1.85
N HIS A 31 -21.42 19.84 1.55
CA HIS A 31 -22.45 19.64 2.57
C HIS A 31 -22.14 18.45 3.47
N ALA A 32 -21.71 17.32 2.90
CA ALA A 32 -21.33 16.13 3.64
C ALA A 32 -20.12 16.40 4.56
N LEU A 33 -19.11 17.12 4.07
CA LEU A 33 -17.93 17.52 4.85
C LEU A 33 -18.28 18.44 6.02
N ARG A 34 -19.14 19.44 5.79
CA ARG A 34 -19.61 20.35 6.85
C ARG A 34 -20.39 19.59 7.93
N THR A 35 -21.27 18.68 7.52
CA THR A 35 -22.10 17.90 8.44
C THR A 35 -21.28 16.88 9.25
N SER A 36 -20.18 16.39 8.68
CA SER A 36 -19.31 15.39 9.30
C SER A 36 -18.12 15.99 10.06
N ARG A 37 -18.01 17.33 10.14
CA ARG A 37 -16.87 18.04 10.75
C ARG A 37 -16.59 17.57 12.18
N THR A 38 -17.60 17.49 13.03
CA THR A 38 -17.43 17.07 14.43
C THR A 38 -16.95 15.63 14.53
N SER A 39 -17.48 14.73 13.69
CA SER A 39 -17.08 13.31 13.66
C SER A 39 -15.63 13.13 13.21
N LEU A 40 -15.19 13.91 12.23
CA LEU A 40 -13.80 13.90 11.76
C LEU A 40 -12.85 14.58 12.75
N GLN A 41 -13.26 15.66 13.41
CA GLN A 41 -12.45 16.35 14.42
C GLN A 41 -12.23 15.48 15.67
N SER A 42 -13.28 14.84 16.17
CA SER A 42 -13.24 13.95 17.34
C SER A 42 -12.92 12.50 16.99
N LEU A 43 -12.36 12.25 15.80
CA LEU A 43 -12.13 10.95 15.15
C LEU A 43 -12.11 9.74 16.10
N LEU A 44 -12.99 8.77 15.84
CA LEU A 44 -13.17 7.54 16.63
C LEU A 44 -13.40 7.77 18.14
N SER A 45 -13.98 8.91 18.54
CA SER A 45 -14.46 9.14 19.90
C SER A 45 -15.91 8.70 20.01
N TYR A 46 -16.16 7.66 20.79
CA TYR A 46 -17.48 7.09 21.01
C TYR A 46 -17.90 7.21 22.47
N PRO A 47 -19.20 7.36 22.77
CA PRO A 47 -19.68 7.38 24.15
C PRO A 47 -19.36 6.05 24.87
N PRO A 48 -18.79 6.08 26.08
CA PRO A 48 -18.50 4.87 26.84
C PRO A 48 -19.77 4.28 27.48
N PRO A 49 -19.69 3.06 28.07
CA PRO A 49 -20.78 2.45 28.81
C PRO A 49 -21.31 3.38 29.92
N LYS A 50 -22.63 3.44 30.07
CA LYS A 50 -23.27 4.37 31.02
C LYS A 50 -24.33 3.64 31.84
N PRO A 51 -24.27 3.68 33.20
CA PRO A 51 -25.18 2.89 34.04
C PRO A 51 -26.67 3.12 33.78
N SER A 52 -27.09 4.36 33.48
CA SER A 52 -28.48 4.65 33.14
C SER A 52 -28.91 3.97 31.85
N ASP A 53 -28.04 3.95 30.86
CA ASP A 53 -28.32 3.43 29.53
C ASP A 53 -28.27 1.90 29.55
N ARG A 54 -27.36 1.32 30.35
CA ARG A 54 -27.37 -0.10 30.72
C ARG A 54 -28.67 -0.54 31.36
N SER A 55 -29.18 0.22 32.34
CA SER A 55 -30.46 -0.08 32.98
C SER A 55 -31.64 0.02 32.01
N GLN A 56 -31.56 0.93 31.04
CA GLN A 56 -32.56 1.08 29.99
C GLN A 56 -32.58 -0.15 29.06
N VAL A 57 -31.42 -0.63 28.62
CA VAL A 57 -31.33 -1.86 27.81
C VAL A 57 -31.85 -3.07 28.59
N GLN A 58 -31.49 -3.21 29.87
CA GLN A 58 -32.02 -4.28 30.74
C GLN A 58 -33.54 -4.22 30.94
N SER A 59 -34.14 -3.03 30.84
CA SER A 59 -35.59 -2.86 30.91
C SER A 59 -36.32 -3.31 29.63
N LYS A 60 -35.59 -3.77 28.60
CA LYS A 60 -36.08 -4.22 27.28
C LYS A 60 -36.77 -3.14 26.45
N SER A 61 -36.76 -1.88 26.89
CA SER A 61 -37.37 -0.75 26.19
C SER A 61 -36.35 0.37 25.98
N VAL A 62 -35.81 0.45 24.77
CA VAL A 62 -34.72 1.37 24.42
C VAL A 62 -35.21 2.46 23.49
N ARG A 63 -34.81 3.71 23.74
CA ARG A 63 -35.11 4.84 22.86
C ARG A 63 -33.85 5.27 22.12
N LEU A 64 -33.81 5.04 20.81
CA LEU A 64 -32.78 5.62 19.95
C LEU A 64 -33.12 7.08 19.61
N PRO A 65 -32.14 7.93 19.28
CA PRO A 65 -32.39 9.26 18.75
C PRO A 65 -33.34 9.19 17.54
N ASP A 66 -34.33 10.08 17.51
CA ASP A 66 -35.30 10.23 16.41
C ASP A 66 -36.11 8.97 16.07
N SER A 67 -36.24 8.00 16.99
CA SER A 67 -36.97 6.73 16.78
C SER A 67 -37.97 6.44 17.91
N PRO A 68 -39.08 5.73 17.63
CA PRO A 68 -39.96 5.23 18.68
C PRO A 68 -39.23 4.22 19.60
N PRO A 69 -39.76 3.94 20.81
CA PRO A 69 -39.19 2.94 21.70
C PRO A 69 -39.12 1.56 21.01
N ILE A 70 -37.96 0.94 21.07
CA ILE A 70 -37.69 -0.40 20.54
C ILE A 70 -37.83 -1.40 21.68
N SER A 71 -38.62 -2.45 21.45
CA SER A 71 -38.73 -3.58 22.36
C SER A 71 -37.67 -4.63 22.01
N LEU A 72 -36.90 -5.06 22.99
CA LEU A 72 -35.86 -6.09 22.84
C LEU A 72 -36.32 -7.41 23.48
N ASP A 73 -35.89 -8.54 22.92
CA ASP A 73 -36.01 -9.83 23.59
C ASP A 73 -34.81 -10.08 24.54
N ASP A 74 -34.82 -11.20 25.25
CA ASP A 74 -33.74 -11.53 26.19
C ASP A 74 -32.39 -11.77 25.49
N GLN A 75 -32.41 -12.24 24.24
CA GLN A 75 -31.21 -12.49 23.47
C GLN A 75 -30.56 -11.18 23.02
N ASP A 76 -31.34 -10.25 22.47
CA ASP A 76 -30.87 -8.93 22.04
C ASP A 76 -30.31 -8.12 23.21
N VAL A 77 -30.94 -8.19 24.39
CA VAL A 77 -30.40 -7.57 25.61
C VAL A 77 -29.03 -8.17 25.96
N HIS A 78 -28.89 -9.50 25.94
CA HIS A 78 -27.63 -10.14 26.27
C HIS A 78 -26.52 -9.78 25.29
N ILE A 79 -26.83 -9.78 23.98
CA ILE A 79 -25.86 -9.42 22.93
C ILE A 79 -25.48 -7.94 23.04
N ALA A 80 -26.44 -7.03 23.25
CA ALA A 80 -26.15 -5.60 23.39
C ALA A 80 -25.21 -5.29 24.57
N LEU A 81 -25.44 -5.95 25.72
CA LEU A 81 -24.56 -5.82 26.89
C LEU A 81 -23.18 -6.42 26.62
N LYS A 82 -23.11 -7.57 25.95
CA LYS A 82 -21.84 -8.19 25.56
C LYS A 82 -21.04 -7.33 24.58
N LEU A 83 -21.70 -6.70 23.60
CA LEU A 83 -21.07 -5.72 22.71
C LEU A 83 -20.52 -4.53 23.47
N SER A 84 -21.29 -3.99 24.41
CA SER A 84 -20.89 -2.84 25.23
C SER A 84 -19.63 -3.15 26.03
N ASP A 85 -19.57 -4.33 26.64
CA ASP A 85 -18.41 -4.78 27.41
C ASP A 85 -17.20 -5.07 26.48
N ASP A 86 -17.42 -5.67 25.32
CA ASP A 86 -16.35 -6.05 24.36
C ASP A 86 -15.73 -4.86 23.61
N LEU A 87 -16.53 -3.83 23.33
CA LEU A 87 -16.12 -2.65 22.53
C LEU A 87 -15.92 -1.40 23.39
N HIS A 88 -16.22 -1.47 24.70
CA HIS A 88 -16.31 -0.31 25.59
C HIS A 88 -17.18 0.81 24.98
N LEU A 89 -18.35 0.41 24.46
CA LEU A 89 -19.29 1.27 23.76
C LEU A 89 -20.57 1.42 24.57
N ASN A 90 -21.23 2.58 24.50
CA ASN A 90 -22.51 2.81 25.14
C ASN A 90 -23.57 1.77 24.73
N GLU A 91 -24.38 1.35 25.70
CA GLU A 91 -25.36 0.28 25.51
C GLU A 91 -26.46 0.64 24.48
N VAL A 92 -26.86 1.92 24.39
CA VAL A 92 -27.85 2.38 23.39
C VAL A 92 -27.25 2.37 21.99
N ASP A 93 -25.96 2.69 21.84
CA ASP A 93 -25.25 2.57 20.57
C ASP A 93 -25.08 1.11 20.15
N CYS A 94 -24.89 0.18 21.09
CA CYS A 94 -24.87 -1.26 20.81
C CYS A 94 -26.23 -1.74 20.27
N VAL A 95 -27.34 -1.24 20.81
CA VAL A 95 -28.68 -1.52 20.28
C VAL A 95 -28.87 -0.93 18.88
N ARG A 96 -28.35 0.29 18.61
CA ARG A 96 -28.34 0.85 17.25
C ARG A 96 -27.61 -0.08 16.27
N LEU A 97 -26.46 -0.63 16.67
CA LEU A 97 -25.70 -1.59 15.84
C LEU A 97 -26.50 -2.86 15.56
N LEU A 98 -27.21 -3.42 16.55
CA LEU A 98 -28.08 -4.59 16.33
C LEU A 98 -29.22 -4.29 15.35
N VAL A 99 -29.85 -3.12 15.47
CA VAL A 99 -30.89 -2.68 14.54
C VAL A 99 -30.32 -2.53 13.12
N SER A 100 -29.14 -1.94 12.97
CA SER A 100 -28.46 -1.83 11.68
C SER A 100 -28.08 -3.20 11.12
N ALA A 101 -27.57 -4.11 11.96
CA ALA A 101 -27.25 -5.49 11.57
C ALA A 101 -28.48 -6.23 11.06
N ASN A 102 -29.62 -6.06 11.72
CA ASN A 102 -30.88 -6.66 11.27
C ASN A 102 -31.36 -6.10 9.94
N LYS A 103 -31.19 -4.79 9.70
CA LYS A 103 -31.53 -4.17 8.42
C LYS A 103 -30.65 -4.67 7.27
N GLU A 104 -29.35 -4.86 7.50
CA GLU A 104 -28.41 -5.26 6.45
C GLU A 104 -28.40 -6.78 6.19
N TRP A 105 -28.50 -7.60 7.24
CA TRP A 105 -28.22 -9.04 7.15
C TRP A 105 -29.40 -9.96 7.45
N GLY A 106 -30.46 -9.44 8.09
CA GLY A 106 -31.56 -10.23 8.64
C GLY A 106 -31.09 -11.20 9.75
N LEU A 107 -31.47 -10.95 11.00
CA LEU A 107 -30.98 -11.75 12.14
C LEU A 107 -31.86 -12.97 12.47
N MET A 108 -33.05 -13.08 11.88
CA MET A 108 -33.99 -14.17 12.17
C MET A 108 -33.36 -15.54 11.91
N GLY A 109 -33.32 -16.37 12.95
CA GLY A 109 -32.79 -17.74 12.91
C GLY A 109 -31.26 -17.86 12.99
N ARG A 110 -30.54 -16.75 13.23
CA ARG A 110 -29.09 -16.77 13.43
C ARG A 110 -28.72 -17.05 14.88
N GLU A 111 -27.56 -17.66 15.07
CA GLU A 111 -26.99 -17.93 16.39
C GLU A 111 -26.55 -16.63 17.09
N PRO A 112 -26.67 -16.52 18.43
CA PRO A 112 -26.32 -15.30 19.17
C PRO A 112 -24.89 -14.80 18.92
N LEU A 113 -23.93 -15.73 18.81
CA LEU A 113 -22.52 -15.42 18.54
C LEU A 113 -22.33 -14.82 17.14
N GLU A 114 -23.08 -15.30 16.14
CA GLU A 114 -23.01 -14.79 14.78
C GLU A 114 -23.55 -13.35 14.73
N ILE A 115 -24.67 -13.09 15.41
CA ILE A 115 -25.26 -11.76 15.53
C ILE A 115 -24.29 -10.78 16.21
N LEU A 116 -23.64 -11.21 17.29
CA LEU A 116 -22.60 -10.45 17.98
C LEU A 116 -21.47 -10.05 17.02
N ARG A 117 -20.97 -11.02 16.24
CA ARG A 117 -19.88 -10.80 15.28
C ARG A 117 -20.26 -9.89 14.10
N LEU A 118 -21.50 -9.97 13.63
CA LEU A 118 -22.03 -9.06 12.61
C LEU A 118 -22.12 -7.63 13.13
N ALA A 119 -22.69 -7.43 14.33
CA ALA A 119 -22.85 -6.11 14.92
C ALA A 119 -21.49 -5.45 15.24
N ALA A 120 -20.54 -6.21 15.80
CA ALA A 120 -19.17 -5.74 16.00
C ALA A 120 -18.46 -5.44 14.66
N GLY A 121 -18.66 -6.28 13.65
CA GLY A 121 -18.15 -6.08 12.29
C GLY A 121 -18.65 -4.78 11.63
N LEU A 122 -19.93 -4.44 11.84
CA LEU A 122 -20.48 -3.17 11.38
C LEU A 122 -19.84 -1.97 12.05
N TRP A 123 -19.58 -2.05 13.35
CA TRP A 123 -18.89 -0.98 14.07
C TRP A 123 -17.48 -0.72 13.53
N TYR A 124 -16.70 -1.78 13.31
CA TYR A 124 -15.38 -1.66 12.67
C TYR A 124 -15.47 -1.16 11.22
N THR A 125 -16.52 -1.53 10.49
CA THR A 125 -16.76 -1.02 9.13
C THR A 125 -17.03 0.48 9.15
N GLU A 126 -17.92 0.96 10.03
CA GLU A 126 -18.21 2.40 10.20
C GLU A 126 -16.97 3.20 10.61
N ARG A 127 -16.13 2.65 11.50
CA ARG A 127 -14.83 3.24 11.88
C ARG A 127 -13.91 3.37 10.67
N ARG A 128 -13.71 2.28 9.93
CA ARG A 128 -12.85 2.23 8.74
C ARG A 128 -13.33 3.19 7.66
N ASP A 129 -14.64 3.30 7.45
CA ASP A 129 -15.20 4.24 6.46
C ASP A 129 -14.83 5.70 6.80
N LEU A 130 -14.86 6.05 8.08
CA LEU A 130 -14.48 7.39 8.55
C LEU A 130 -12.98 7.66 8.38
N ILE A 131 -12.12 6.70 8.74
CA ILE A 131 -10.67 6.81 8.57
C ILE A 131 -10.31 6.90 7.07
N THR A 132 -10.98 6.11 6.23
CA THR A 132 -10.76 6.07 4.78
C THR A 132 -11.23 7.37 4.13
N SER A 133 -12.36 7.92 4.57
CA SER A 133 -12.83 9.25 4.16
C SER A 133 -11.75 10.31 4.41
N LEU A 134 -11.17 10.36 5.62
CA LEU A 134 -10.08 11.28 5.94
C LEU A 134 -8.84 11.03 5.06
N HIS A 135 -8.47 9.76 4.87
CA HIS A 135 -7.33 9.37 4.04
C HIS A 135 -7.48 9.87 2.60
N LEU A 136 -8.66 9.68 1.98
CA LEU A 136 -8.94 10.12 0.61
C LEU A 136 -8.87 11.65 0.48
N LEU A 137 -9.42 12.39 1.45
CA LEU A 137 -9.34 13.86 1.45
C LEU A 137 -7.88 14.35 1.53
N LEU A 138 -7.09 13.79 2.45
CA LEU A 138 -5.68 14.13 2.60
C LEU A 138 -4.88 13.75 1.35
N ARG A 139 -5.15 12.57 0.78
CA ARG A 139 -4.50 12.10 -0.45
C ARG A 139 -4.79 13.02 -1.62
N ALA A 140 -6.04 13.44 -1.79
CA ALA A 140 -6.43 14.31 -2.90
C ALA A 140 -5.69 15.66 -2.88
N VAL A 141 -5.51 16.25 -1.71
CA VAL A 141 -4.77 17.53 -1.58
C VAL A 141 -3.27 17.36 -1.83
N VAL A 142 -2.68 16.22 -1.44
CA VAL A 142 -1.22 16.04 -1.46
C VAL A 142 -0.72 15.39 -2.76
N LEU A 143 -1.48 14.46 -3.35
CA LEU A 143 -1.00 13.58 -4.42
C LEU A 143 -1.76 13.72 -5.75
N ASP A 144 -3.02 14.17 -5.75
CA ASP A 144 -3.84 14.15 -6.97
C ASP A 144 -3.67 15.43 -7.79
N GLN A 145 -2.85 15.37 -8.84
CA GLN A 145 -2.55 16.50 -9.75
C GLN A 145 -3.65 16.80 -10.78
N GLY A 146 -4.73 16.00 -10.82
CA GLY A 146 -5.77 16.08 -11.86
C GLY A 146 -7.13 16.61 -11.40
N LEU A 147 -7.28 16.99 -10.12
CA LEU A 147 -8.53 17.54 -9.59
C LEU A 147 -8.68 19.00 -10.00
N GLN A 148 -9.92 19.50 -10.14
CA GLN A 148 -10.14 20.92 -10.42
C GLN A 148 -9.73 21.79 -9.23
N ASP A 149 -8.93 22.83 -9.49
CA ASP A 149 -8.34 23.71 -8.48
C ASP A 149 -9.34 24.23 -7.43
N ASP A 150 -10.54 24.65 -7.85
CA ASP A 150 -11.55 25.21 -6.93
C ASP A 150 -11.97 24.23 -5.82
N ILE A 151 -12.18 22.95 -6.16
CA ILE A 151 -12.59 21.92 -5.19
C ILE A 151 -11.42 21.60 -4.26
N LEU A 152 -10.22 21.53 -4.83
CA LEU A 152 -9.01 21.21 -4.08
C LEU A 152 -8.71 22.29 -3.03
N VAL A 153 -8.91 23.57 -3.38
CA VAL A 153 -8.79 24.70 -2.44
C VAL A 153 -9.79 24.59 -1.28
N ASP A 154 -11.06 24.25 -1.57
CA ASP A 154 -12.07 24.08 -0.53
C ASP A 154 -11.75 22.90 0.40
N ILE A 155 -11.30 21.77 -0.15
CA ILE A 155 -10.88 20.59 0.64
C ILE A 155 -9.64 20.91 1.46
N GLN A 156 -8.64 21.56 0.87
CA GLN A 156 -7.42 21.96 1.56
C GLN A 156 -7.75 22.86 2.75
N LYS A 157 -8.56 23.90 2.55
CA LYS A 157 -8.99 24.79 3.63
C LYS A 157 -9.72 24.03 4.74
N TYR A 158 -10.60 23.10 4.38
CA TYR A 158 -11.30 22.26 5.35
C TYR A 158 -10.34 21.38 6.18
N LEU A 159 -9.31 20.81 5.55
CA LEU A 159 -8.29 19.99 6.23
C LEU A 159 -7.38 20.84 7.13
N GLU A 160 -6.97 22.03 6.68
CA GLU A 160 -6.20 22.98 7.50
C GLU A 160 -6.98 23.38 8.77
N ASP A 161 -8.28 23.65 8.62
CA ASP A 161 -9.22 23.90 9.72
C ASP A 161 -9.30 22.71 10.70
N LEU A 162 -9.39 21.48 10.18
CA LEU A 162 -9.44 20.28 11.02
C LEU A 162 -8.12 20.05 11.76
N ILE A 163 -6.99 20.19 11.08
CA ILE A 163 -5.66 20.02 11.66
C ILE A 163 -5.40 21.07 12.75
N SER A 164 -5.71 22.34 12.48
CA SER A 164 -5.59 23.42 13.47
C SER A 164 -6.51 23.22 14.68
N SER A 165 -7.62 22.51 14.51
CA SER A 165 -8.56 22.16 15.59
C SER A 165 -8.17 20.93 16.43
N GLY A 166 -6.98 20.34 16.18
CA GLY A 166 -6.42 19.26 17.01
C GLY A 166 -6.45 17.86 16.37
N LEU A 167 -6.83 17.72 15.10
CA LEU A 167 -6.91 16.42 14.43
C LEU A 167 -5.57 15.67 14.46
N ARG A 168 -4.44 16.35 14.29
CA ARG A 168 -3.13 15.68 14.28
C ARG A 168 -2.80 15.03 15.61
N GLN A 169 -3.05 15.71 16.72
CA GLN A 169 -2.84 15.16 18.05
C GLN A 169 -3.77 13.98 18.29
N ARG A 170 -5.01 14.03 17.77
CA ARG A 170 -5.93 12.89 17.79
C ARG A 170 -5.41 11.70 16.97
N LEU A 171 -4.83 11.92 15.79
CA LEU A 171 -4.20 10.84 15.00
C LEU A 171 -3.05 10.18 15.77
N ILE A 172 -2.16 10.97 16.37
CA ILE A 172 -1.03 10.47 17.16
C ILE A 172 -1.54 9.67 18.37
N SER A 173 -2.56 10.18 19.07
CA SER A 173 -3.14 9.48 20.23
C SER A 173 -3.81 8.16 19.82
N LEU A 174 -4.55 8.15 18.71
CA LEU A 174 -5.22 6.95 18.20
C LEU A 174 -4.26 5.84 17.82
N ILE A 175 -3.13 6.14 17.19
CA ILE A 175 -2.12 5.12 16.83
C ILE A 175 -1.64 4.36 18.08
N LYS A 176 -1.55 5.06 19.24
CA LYS A 176 -1.19 4.50 20.55
C LYS A 176 -2.37 3.84 21.27
N GLU A 177 -3.55 4.46 21.25
CA GLU A 177 -4.78 3.93 21.89
C GLU A 177 -5.19 2.60 21.27
N LEU A 178 -5.27 2.54 19.94
CA LEU A 178 -5.70 1.34 19.21
C LEU A 178 -4.72 0.18 19.37
N ASN A 179 -3.45 0.47 19.64
CA ASN A 179 -2.47 -0.58 19.94
C ASN A 179 -2.84 -1.40 21.19
N ARG A 180 -3.49 -0.76 22.17
CA ARG A 180 -3.93 -1.41 23.41
C ARG A 180 -5.16 -2.31 23.22
N GLU A 181 -5.82 -2.23 22.07
CA GLU A 181 -6.92 -3.15 21.72
C GLU A 181 -6.39 -4.54 21.30
N GLU A 182 -5.07 -4.75 21.16
CA GLU A 182 -4.45 -6.04 20.87
C GLU A 182 -4.04 -6.79 22.16
N PRO A 183 -4.31 -8.11 22.34
CA PRO A 183 -4.98 -9.05 21.43
C PRO A 183 -6.49 -9.24 21.69
N SER A 184 -7.01 -8.76 22.82
CA SER A 184 -8.34 -9.12 23.33
C SER A 184 -9.33 -7.94 23.42
N GLY A 185 -9.09 -6.82 22.72
CA GLY A 185 -9.96 -5.64 22.80
C GLY A 185 -9.98 -4.96 24.17
N LEU A 186 -10.84 -3.94 24.33
CA LEU A 186 -11.00 -3.18 25.57
C LEU A 186 -11.68 -3.99 26.70
N GLY A 187 -12.35 -5.10 26.36
CA GLY A 187 -13.15 -5.93 27.27
C GLY A 187 -12.38 -7.03 28.03
N GLY A 188 -11.07 -7.17 27.81
CA GLY A 188 -10.23 -8.19 28.48
C GLY A 188 -10.33 -9.60 27.85
N PRO A 189 -9.83 -10.65 28.53
CA PRO A 189 -9.57 -11.96 27.91
C PRO A 189 -10.83 -12.72 27.46
N GLN A 190 -12.02 -12.28 27.84
CA GLN A 190 -13.31 -12.89 27.45
C GLN A 190 -13.91 -12.27 26.19
N CYS A 191 -13.19 -11.34 25.54
CA CYS A 191 -13.67 -10.65 24.37
C CYS A 191 -13.60 -11.53 23.11
N GLU A 192 -14.56 -11.39 22.21
CA GLU A 192 -14.55 -12.15 20.96
C GLU A 192 -13.39 -11.76 20.03
N SER A 193 -12.48 -12.70 19.76
CA SER A 193 -11.29 -12.47 18.93
C SER A 193 -11.60 -12.30 17.44
N TYR A 194 -12.81 -12.66 17.00
CA TYR A 194 -13.20 -12.62 15.59
C TYR A 194 -14.47 -11.79 15.39
N VAL A 195 -14.57 -11.15 14.23
CA VAL A 195 -15.74 -10.41 13.75
C VAL A 195 -16.07 -10.84 12.32
N LEU A 196 -17.26 -10.48 11.83
CA LEU A 196 -17.64 -10.72 10.44
C LEU A 196 -17.49 -9.41 9.65
N ASP A 197 -16.73 -9.44 8.54
CA ASP A 197 -16.58 -8.26 7.69
C ASP A 197 -17.87 -7.93 6.92
N SER A 198 -17.88 -6.83 6.18
CA SER A 198 -19.03 -6.41 5.36
C SER A 198 -19.43 -7.37 4.23
N ARG A 199 -18.66 -8.45 4.00
CA ARG A 199 -18.98 -9.54 3.07
C ARG A 199 -19.39 -10.83 3.80
N GLY A 200 -19.51 -10.78 5.12
CA GLY A 200 -19.81 -11.95 5.96
C GLY A 200 -18.63 -12.91 6.13
N SER A 201 -17.40 -12.47 5.85
CA SER A 201 -16.20 -13.28 6.06
C SER A 201 -15.67 -13.14 7.49
N LEU A 202 -15.30 -14.25 8.11
CA LEU A 202 -14.73 -14.24 9.46
C LEU A 202 -13.30 -13.69 9.43
N VAL A 203 -13.04 -12.65 10.23
CA VAL A 203 -11.75 -11.98 10.31
C VAL A 203 -11.33 -11.79 11.76
N GLU A 204 -10.02 -11.83 12.00
CA GLU A 204 -9.46 -11.59 13.33
C GLU A 204 -9.54 -10.10 13.68
N ARG A 205 -10.05 -9.79 14.87
CA ARG A 205 -10.20 -8.42 15.37
C ARG A 205 -8.86 -7.68 15.40
N GLN A 206 -7.79 -8.35 15.82
CA GLN A 206 -6.44 -7.78 15.83
C GLN A 206 -6.03 -7.30 14.43
N ALA A 207 -6.26 -8.11 13.40
CA ALA A 207 -5.92 -7.75 12.02
C ALA A 207 -6.72 -6.52 11.53
N VAL A 208 -7.97 -6.38 11.95
CA VAL A 208 -8.81 -5.21 11.65
C VAL A 208 -8.23 -3.95 12.28
N VAL A 209 -7.91 -3.99 13.58
CA VAL A 209 -7.34 -2.85 14.33
C VAL A 209 -5.95 -2.47 13.81
N SER A 210 -5.08 -3.45 13.56
CA SER A 210 -3.77 -3.24 12.94
C SER A 210 -3.89 -2.52 11.58
N ARG A 211 -4.89 -2.85 10.77
CA ARG A 211 -5.14 -2.17 9.49
C ARG A 211 -5.66 -0.75 9.66
N GLU A 212 -6.53 -0.49 10.64
CA GLU A 212 -6.96 0.87 10.97
C GLU A 212 -5.78 1.75 11.41
N ARG A 213 -4.90 1.22 12.28
CA ARG A 213 -3.67 1.90 12.71
C ARG A 213 -2.76 2.24 11.54
N LEU A 214 -2.62 1.33 10.57
CA LEU A 214 -1.83 1.60 9.36
C LEU A 214 -2.40 2.77 8.55
N ILE A 215 -3.71 2.79 8.30
CA ILE A 215 -4.35 3.89 7.55
C ILE A 215 -4.23 5.21 8.33
N LEU A 216 -4.36 5.20 9.67
CA LEU A 216 -4.09 6.36 10.51
C LEU A 216 -2.64 6.84 10.39
N GLY A 217 -1.68 5.92 10.29
CA GLY A 217 -0.28 6.23 9.99
C GLY A 217 -0.12 6.97 8.65
N HIS A 218 -0.80 6.52 7.60
CA HIS A 218 -0.84 7.24 6.32
C HIS A 218 -1.47 8.63 6.44
N CYS A 219 -2.60 8.75 7.17
CA CYS A 219 -3.23 10.04 7.43
C CYS A 219 -2.28 11.00 8.17
N LEU A 220 -1.53 10.49 9.15
CA LEU A 220 -0.54 11.28 9.87
C LEU A 220 0.53 11.82 8.93
N VAL A 221 1.14 10.98 8.09
CA VAL A 221 2.14 11.38 7.09
C VAL A 221 1.60 12.47 6.16
N LEU A 222 0.42 12.27 5.58
CA LEU A 222 -0.18 13.24 4.67
C LEU A 222 -0.52 14.56 5.37
N SER A 223 -0.96 14.51 6.64
CA SER A 223 -1.29 15.72 7.42
C SER A 223 -0.11 16.68 7.63
N ILE A 224 1.12 16.17 7.55
CA ILE A 224 2.38 16.95 7.66
C ILE A 224 2.61 17.76 6.38
N LEU A 225 2.23 17.20 5.23
CA LEU A 225 2.36 17.85 3.92
C LEU A 225 1.27 18.90 3.68
N VAL A 226 0.13 18.80 4.37
CA VAL A 226 -0.93 19.85 4.34
C VAL A 226 -0.58 21.03 5.27
N VAL A 227 -0.18 20.75 6.51
CA VAL A 227 0.17 21.77 7.51
C VAL A 227 1.49 21.40 8.19
N ARG A 228 2.41 22.35 8.36
CA ARG A 228 3.67 22.10 9.08
C ARG A 228 3.43 21.56 10.49
N THR A 229 4.33 20.70 10.97
CA THR A 229 4.31 20.14 12.32
C THR A 229 4.80 21.15 13.35
N CYS A 230 4.22 21.13 14.55
CA CYS A 230 4.77 21.88 15.68
C CYS A 230 5.76 21.04 16.50
N PRO A 231 6.61 21.67 17.34
CA PRO A 231 7.55 20.96 18.23
C PRO A 231 6.94 19.84 19.07
N LYS A 232 5.70 20.03 19.54
CA LYS A 232 4.97 19.04 20.32
C LYS A 232 4.66 17.80 19.48
N ASP A 233 4.16 17.99 18.25
CA ASP A 233 3.82 16.88 17.34
C ASP A 233 5.06 16.00 17.09
N ILE A 234 6.22 16.62 16.85
CA ILE A 234 7.46 15.89 16.59
C ILE A 234 7.87 15.02 17.78
N LYS A 235 7.82 15.56 19.00
CA LYS A 235 8.16 14.81 20.21
C LYS A 235 7.17 13.68 20.47
N ASP A 236 5.88 13.92 20.25
CA ASP A 236 4.84 12.92 20.45
C ASP A 236 4.97 11.79 19.40
N ILE A 237 5.20 12.12 18.13
CA ILE A 237 5.45 11.12 17.06
C ILE A 237 6.71 10.32 17.36
N PHE A 238 7.79 10.96 17.79
CA PHE A 238 9.02 10.27 18.17
C PHE A 238 8.83 9.30 19.34
N SER A 239 8.04 9.69 20.33
CA SER A 239 7.66 8.81 21.44
C SER A 239 6.88 7.58 20.93
N VAL A 240 5.87 7.77 20.08
CA VAL A 240 5.07 6.68 19.51
C VAL A 240 5.90 5.78 18.57
N LEU A 241 6.89 6.34 17.85
CA LEU A 241 7.84 5.56 17.05
C LEU A 241 8.64 4.60 17.92
N LYS A 242 9.19 5.08 19.05
CA LYS A 242 9.96 4.24 19.98
C LYS A 242 9.10 3.12 20.57
N ASP A 243 7.89 3.46 21.00
CA ASP A 243 6.92 2.48 21.51
C ASP A 243 6.64 1.41 20.42
N SER A 244 6.31 1.83 19.20
CA SER A 244 5.98 0.91 18.10
C SER A 244 7.17 0.04 17.69
N ALA A 245 8.37 0.59 17.61
CA ALA A 245 9.58 -0.14 17.24
C ALA A 245 9.95 -1.24 18.27
N SER A 246 9.59 -1.06 19.54
CA SER A 246 9.83 -2.05 20.61
C SER A 246 8.90 -3.27 20.52
N GLU A 247 7.75 -3.13 19.86
CA GLU A 247 6.71 -4.16 19.76
C GLU A 247 6.82 -5.01 18.50
N VAL A 248 7.69 -4.64 17.57
CA VAL A 248 7.96 -5.37 16.35
C VAL A 248 8.75 -6.65 16.69
N SER A 249 8.03 -7.71 17.07
CA SER A 249 8.57 -9.07 17.18
C SER A 249 8.43 -9.85 15.86
N GLU A 250 9.16 -10.95 15.72
CA GLU A 250 9.25 -11.73 14.48
C GLU A 250 7.93 -12.37 14.00
N SER A 251 6.88 -12.49 14.84
CA SER A 251 5.58 -13.04 14.42
C SER A 251 4.48 -11.96 14.38
N ASN A 252 3.75 -11.86 13.26
CA ASN A 252 2.84 -10.77 12.86
C ASN A 252 3.54 -9.45 12.45
N ALA A 253 4.73 -9.61 11.86
CA ALA A 253 5.67 -8.56 11.51
C ALA A 253 5.14 -7.48 10.54
N THR A 254 4.49 -7.83 9.42
CA THR A 254 4.43 -6.91 8.27
C THR A 254 3.69 -5.61 8.55
N VAL A 255 2.46 -5.66 9.08
CA VAL A 255 1.66 -4.46 9.34
C VAL A 255 2.27 -3.63 10.47
N LYS A 256 2.84 -4.26 11.51
CA LYS A 256 3.53 -3.56 12.60
C LYS A 256 4.78 -2.84 12.12
N HIS A 257 5.54 -3.45 11.21
CA HIS A 257 6.65 -2.78 10.53
C HIS A 257 6.14 -1.60 9.69
N GLN A 258 5.05 -1.76 8.92
CA GLN A 258 4.47 -0.68 8.13
C GLN A 258 4.01 0.50 8.98
N ILE A 259 3.38 0.26 10.14
CA ILE A 259 3.00 1.32 11.09
C ILE A 259 4.26 2.05 11.61
N THR A 260 5.29 1.29 11.97
CA THR A 260 6.58 1.85 12.42
C THR A 260 7.24 2.68 11.31
N PHE A 261 7.16 2.23 10.06
CA PHE A 261 7.65 2.97 8.89
C PHE A 261 6.86 4.26 8.67
N CYS A 262 5.54 4.25 8.83
CA CYS A 262 4.72 5.48 8.74
C CYS A 262 5.20 6.53 9.75
N LEU A 263 5.51 6.13 10.99
CA LEU A 263 6.01 7.03 12.03
C LEU A 263 7.43 7.53 11.73
N LEU A 264 8.31 6.65 11.25
CA LEU A 264 9.65 7.02 10.78
C LEU A 264 9.57 8.06 9.67
N PHE A 265 8.81 7.77 8.61
CA PHE A 265 8.66 8.67 7.46
C PHE A 265 7.90 9.94 7.81
N ALA A 266 6.97 9.92 8.75
CA ALA A 266 6.32 11.13 9.25
C ALA A 266 7.37 12.12 9.80
N LEU A 267 8.32 11.65 10.61
CA LEU A 267 9.41 12.50 11.14
C LEU A 267 10.37 12.93 10.04
N VAL A 268 10.79 12.02 9.16
CA VAL A 268 11.68 12.35 8.02
C VAL A 268 11.06 13.44 7.15
N ILE A 269 9.79 13.28 6.77
CA ILE A 269 9.07 14.24 5.94
C ILE A 269 8.90 15.57 6.66
N ALA A 270 8.60 15.57 7.97
CA ALA A 270 8.50 16.81 8.73
C ALA A 270 9.81 17.61 8.73
N PHE A 271 10.95 16.93 8.93
CA PHE A 271 12.26 17.55 8.92
C PHE A 271 12.67 18.07 7.55
N VAL A 272 12.52 17.25 6.50
CA VAL A 272 12.88 17.63 5.13
C VAL A 272 11.98 18.75 4.62
N SER A 273 10.66 18.63 4.83
CA SER A 273 9.70 19.66 4.41
C SER A 273 9.93 20.99 5.14
N ASP A 274 10.26 20.95 6.44
CA ASP A 274 10.53 22.17 7.17
C ASP A 274 11.85 22.84 6.72
N GLY A 275 12.91 22.05 6.54
CA GLY A 275 14.24 22.52 6.14
C GLY A 275 14.28 23.09 4.72
N LEU A 276 13.65 22.40 3.76
CA LEU A 276 13.53 22.87 2.38
C LEU A 276 12.44 23.94 2.20
N SER A 277 11.59 24.13 3.20
CA SER A 277 10.39 24.96 3.10
C SER A 277 9.49 24.63 1.91
N THR A 278 9.27 23.33 1.67
CA THR A 278 8.53 22.83 0.51
C THR A 278 7.03 23.19 0.50
N VAL A 279 6.49 23.66 1.64
CA VAL A 279 5.08 24.10 1.72
C VAL A 279 5.00 25.57 1.31
N PRO A 280 4.32 25.91 0.18
CA PRO A 280 4.17 27.28 -0.29
C PRO A 280 3.57 28.18 0.80
N ASP A 281 4.06 29.42 0.91
CA ASP A 281 3.53 30.46 1.79
C ASP A 281 3.52 30.16 3.31
N LYS A 282 4.11 29.05 3.77
CA LYS A 282 4.26 28.75 5.21
C LYS A 282 5.73 28.88 5.59
N ALA A 283 6.05 29.68 6.62
CA ALA A 283 7.40 29.82 7.15
C ALA A 283 7.85 28.58 7.93
N SER A 284 9.15 28.43 8.13
CA SER A 284 9.69 27.33 8.93
C SER A 284 9.37 27.44 10.42
N VAL A 285 8.93 26.32 10.98
CA VAL A 285 8.42 26.22 12.36
C VAL A 285 9.43 25.52 13.25
N LEU A 286 10.09 24.47 12.76
CA LEU A 286 11.06 23.70 13.55
C LEU A 286 12.43 24.39 13.50
N SER A 287 12.88 24.79 12.31
CA SER A 287 14.19 25.41 12.14
C SER A 287 14.34 26.74 12.87
N SER A 288 13.27 27.53 12.97
CA SER A 288 13.25 28.82 13.65
C SER A 288 13.25 28.71 15.18
N ASN A 289 13.00 27.54 15.75
CA ASN A 289 12.84 27.34 17.19
C ASN A 289 14.11 26.77 17.86
N THR A 290 14.96 27.64 18.41
CA THR A 290 16.21 27.28 19.09
C THR A 290 16.02 26.35 20.29
N SER A 291 14.98 26.57 21.11
CA SER A 291 14.67 25.73 22.28
C SER A 291 14.34 24.30 21.84
N PHE A 292 13.49 24.17 20.82
CA PHE A 292 13.15 22.87 20.25
C PHE A 292 14.39 22.16 19.71
N ARG A 293 15.26 22.84 18.97
CA ARG A 293 16.49 22.23 18.42
C ARG A 293 17.37 21.66 19.52
N HIS A 294 17.56 22.39 20.62
CA HIS A 294 18.33 21.88 21.76
C HIS A 294 17.63 20.69 22.44
N GLU A 295 16.36 20.84 22.79
CA GLU A 295 15.60 19.79 23.50
C GLU A 295 15.45 18.51 22.67
N PHE A 296 15.25 18.63 21.36
CA PHE A 296 15.11 17.49 20.47
C PHE A 296 16.45 16.82 20.19
N HIS A 297 17.55 17.59 20.12
CA HIS A 297 18.89 17.03 20.03
C HIS A 297 19.22 16.15 21.24
N GLU A 298 18.99 16.63 22.45
CA GLU A 298 19.16 15.82 23.67
C GLU A 298 18.28 14.56 23.65
N LEU A 299 17.04 14.70 23.18
CA LEU A 299 16.09 13.59 23.10
C LEU A 299 16.54 12.49 22.12
N VAL A 300 17.05 12.86 20.94
CA VAL A 300 17.48 11.90 19.91
C VAL A 300 18.85 11.28 20.24
N MET A 301 19.70 12.00 20.99
CA MET A 301 21.01 11.49 21.43
C MET A 301 20.91 10.54 22.63
N THR A 302 19.77 10.49 23.31
CA THR A 302 19.54 9.53 24.39
C THR A 302 19.55 8.10 23.85
N THR A 303 20.57 7.31 24.23
CA THR A 303 20.76 5.92 23.78
C THR A 303 19.74 4.97 24.43
N GLY A 304 19.09 4.13 23.62
CA GLY A 304 18.23 3.05 24.10
C GLY A 304 18.97 1.74 24.33
N ASN A 305 18.40 0.86 25.16
CA ASN A 305 18.93 -0.49 25.40
C ASN A 305 18.55 -1.50 24.30
N ASP A 306 17.46 -1.24 23.57
CA ASP A 306 16.96 -2.12 22.52
C ASP A 306 17.62 -1.77 21.17
N PRO A 307 18.42 -2.68 20.57
CA PRO A 307 19.14 -2.41 19.33
C PRO A 307 18.21 -2.19 18.12
N HIS A 308 17.01 -2.77 18.14
CA HIS A 308 16.03 -2.59 17.08
C HIS A 308 15.43 -1.18 17.13
N VAL A 309 14.99 -0.74 18.32
CA VAL A 309 14.53 0.63 18.55
C VAL A 309 15.64 1.63 18.23
N GLU A 310 16.87 1.35 18.66
CA GLU A 310 18.04 2.19 18.41
C GLU A 310 18.35 2.33 16.92
N GLY A 311 18.12 1.29 16.11
CA GLY A 311 18.22 1.37 14.65
C GLY A 311 17.24 2.37 14.02
N PHE A 312 15.97 2.36 14.46
CA PHE A 312 14.97 3.35 14.02
C PHE A 312 15.32 4.77 14.49
N VAL A 313 15.76 4.92 15.75
CA VAL A 313 16.25 6.20 16.27
C VAL A 313 17.46 6.68 15.47
N GLY A 314 18.34 5.78 15.04
CA GLY A 314 19.43 6.07 14.11
C GLY A 314 18.95 6.68 12.80
N GLY A 315 17.87 6.14 12.21
CA GLY A 315 17.22 6.73 11.04
C GLY A 315 16.69 8.16 11.30
N ILE A 316 16.17 8.42 12.49
CA ILE A 316 15.76 9.77 12.92
C ILE A 316 16.96 10.70 13.11
N ARG A 317 18.08 10.22 13.67
CA ARG A 317 19.32 11.00 13.76
C ARG A 317 19.82 11.41 12.38
N LEU A 318 19.76 10.50 11.41
CA LEU A 318 20.13 10.79 10.02
C LEU A 318 19.25 11.90 9.44
N ALA A 319 17.92 11.78 9.58
CA ALA A 319 17.00 12.82 9.11
C ALA A 319 17.21 14.17 9.82
N TRP A 320 17.50 14.13 11.13
CA TRP A 320 17.82 15.30 11.93
C TRP A 320 19.10 16.00 11.48
N VAL A 321 20.17 15.23 11.19
CA VAL A 321 21.42 15.77 10.63
C VAL A 321 21.16 16.47 9.30
N VAL A 322 20.42 15.83 8.39
CA VAL A 322 20.07 16.43 7.10
C VAL A 322 19.31 17.75 7.30
N HIS A 323 18.35 17.78 8.24
CA HIS A 323 17.63 19.01 8.58
C HIS A 323 18.55 20.12 9.08
N LEU A 324 19.46 19.83 10.02
CA LEU A 324 20.42 20.80 10.52
C LEU A 324 21.33 21.34 9.40
N MET A 325 21.77 20.49 8.47
CA MET A 325 22.57 20.91 7.31
C MET A 325 21.77 21.83 6.39
N LEU A 326 20.52 21.48 6.06
CA LEU A 326 19.64 22.31 5.22
C LEU A 326 19.41 23.70 5.80
N ILE A 327 19.28 23.81 7.12
CA ILE A 327 19.10 25.10 7.80
C ILE A 327 20.36 25.95 7.73
N GLN A 328 21.54 25.33 7.84
CA GLN A 328 22.82 26.04 7.76
C GLN A 328 23.11 26.57 6.36
N ASP A 329 22.82 25.79 5.32
CA ASP A 329 23.01 26.20 3.92
C ASP A 329 22.04 27.32 3.48
N GLY A 330 20.88 27.43 4.14
CA GLY A 330 19.86 28.45 3.85
C GLY A 330 20.15 29.86 4.40
N VAL A 331 21.16 30.03 5.26
CA VAL A 331 21.53 31.35 5.82
C VAL A 331 22.43 32.08 4.82
N PRO A 332 22.00 33.22 4.23
CA PRO A 332 22.87 33.97 3.32
C PRO A 332 24.10 34.48 4.08
N ALA A 333 25.28 34.36 3.45
CA ALA A 333 26.61 34.69 3.98
C ALA A 333 26.83 36.15 4.45
N ARG A 334 25.78 36.95 4.62
CA ARG A 334 25.81 38.34 5.12
C ARG A 334 25.48 38.47 6.61
N GLU A 335 24.93 37.45 7.28
CA GLU A 335 24.63 37.48 8.72
C GLU A 335 25.69 36.77 9.59
N THR A 336 26.83 36.37 9.01
CA THR A 336 27.91 35.65 9.70
C THR A 336 28.85 36.54 10.53
N ILE A 337 28.30 37.47 11.32
CA ILE A 337 29.04 38.09 12.43
C ILE A 337 28.15 38.17 13.66
N SER A 338 27.80 37.00 14.21
CA SER A 338 27.22 36.89 15.56
C SER A 338 27.23 35.43 16.01
N SER A 339 28.34 34.98 16.62
CA SER A 339 28.45 33.98 17.71
C SER A 339 27.50 32.76 17.81
N GLY A 340 26.81 32.33 16.75
CA GLY A 340 25.80 31.26 16.79
C GLY A 340 26.26 29.87 16.34
N SER A 341 27.53 29.68 15.96
CA SER A 341 27.93 28.51 15.16
C SER A 341 28.69 27.37 15.86
N SER A 342 29.01 27.47 17.16
CA SER A 342 29.79 26.39 17.84
C SER A 342 28.95 25.18 18.22
N ASN A 343 27.73 25.40 18.71
CA ASN A 343 26.92 24.33 19.30
C ASN A 343 26.23 23.47 18.24
N GLU A 344 25.79 24.08 17.12
CA GLU A 344 25.12 23.37 16.03
C GLU A 344 26.08 22.46 15.26
N LEU A 345 27.33 22.91 15.06
CA LEU A 345 28.38 22.06 14.50
C LEU A 345 28.70 20.88 15.44
N GLY A 346 28.64 21.12 16.76
CA GLY A 346 28.73 20.09 17.78
C GLY A 346 27.62 19.04 17.66
N TYR A 347 26.37 19.47 17.44
CA TYR A 347 25.23 18.57 17.23
C TYR A 347 25.41 17.69 15.99
N LEU A 348 25.83 18.28 14.87
CA LEU A 348 26.13 17.55 13.63
C LEU A 348 27.19 16.46 13.87
N SER A 349 28.32 16.83 14.50
CA SER A 349 29.41 15.88 14.77
C SER A 349 28.96 14.72 15.65
N GLN A 350 28.22 15.00 16.74
CA GLN A 350 27.73 13.98 17.67
C GLN A 350 26.76 13.01 16.99
N CYS A 351 25.82 13.51 16.20
CA CYS A 351 24.88 12.66 15.48
C CYS A 351 25.59 11.80 14.42
N LEU A 352 26.50 12.39 13.64
CA LEU A 352 27.26 11.66 12.62
C LEU A 352 28.10 10.53 13.24
N GLU A 353 28.77 10.79 14.36
CA GLU A 353 29.53 9.77 15.09
C GLU A 353 28.63 8.61 15.54
N ALA A 354 27.45 8.89 16.10
CA ALA A 354 26.49 7.87 16.48
C ALA A 354 25.94 7.08 15.27
N ILE A 355 25.65 7.77 14.16
CA ILE A 355 25.16 7.16 12.91
C ILE A 355 26.18 6.16 12.35
N PHE A 356 27.45 6.56 12.29
CA PHE A 356 28.52 5.69 11.77
C PHE A 356 28.83 4.54 12.73
N SER A 357 28.90 4.82 14.03
CA SER A 357 29.19 3.79 15.05
C SER A 357 28.12 2.70 15.09
N ASN A 358 26.86 3.07 14.87
CA ASN A 358 25.72 2.13 14.86
C ASN A 358 25.37 1.59 13.47
N ASN A 359 26.14 1.94 12.44
CA ASN A 359 25.97 1.44 11.07
C ASN A 359 24.54 1.62 10.54
N VAL A 360 23.94 2.79 10.80
CA VAL A 360 22.51 3.08 10.54
C VAL A 360 22.10 2.82 9.08
N PHE A 361 22.99 3.07 8.12
CA PHE A 361 22.72 2.79 6.70
C PHE A 361 22.44 1.31 6.44
N GLN A 362 23.19 0.41 7.08
CA GLN A 362 22.98 -1.02 6.96
C GLN A 362 21.64 -1.42 7.59
N PHE A 363 21.30 -0.85 8.76
CA PHE A 363 20.00 -1.06 9.39
C PHE A 363 18.85 -0.61 8.49
N LEU A 364 18.91 0.60 7.93
CA LEU A 364 17.88 1.10 7.01
C LEU A 364 17.76 0.20 5.76
N LEU A 365 18.88 -0.25 5.20
CA LEU A 365 18.86 -1.14 4.06
C LEU A 365 18.18 -2.48 4.37
N ASP A 366 18.61 -3.16 5.44
CA ASP A 366 18.18 -4.54 5.70
C ASP A 366 16.87 -4.64 6.48
N LYS A 367 16.61 -3.70 7.40
CA LYS A 367 15.45 -3.72 8.32
C LYS A 367 14.34 -2.75 7.95
N VAL A 368 14.57 -1.87 6.97
CA VAL A 368 13.52 -1.03 6.39
C VAL A 368 13.33 -1.39 4.92
N LEU A 369 14.27 -1.01 4.05
CA LEU A 369 14.09 -1.03 2.59
C LEU A 369 13.95 -2.43 1.98
N ARG A 370 14.68 -3.43 2.47
CA ARG A 370 14.63 -4.81 1.98
C ARG A 370 13.54 -5.67 2.61
N THR A 371 12.75 -5.12 3.52
CA THR A 371 11.68 -5.89 4.17
C THR A 371 10.46 -6.01 3.26
N ALA A 372 9.75 -7.14 3.33
CA ALA A 372 8.46 -7.31 2.63
C ALA A 372 7.41 -6.26 3.05
N SER A 373 7.62 -5.62 4.20
CA SER A 373 6.75 -4.57 4.76
C SER A 373 6.90 -3.24 4.03
N PHE A 374 8.09 -2.96 3.47
CA PHE A 374 8.35 -1.77 2.65
C PHE A 374 7.87 -1.94 1.22
N GLN A 375 7.17 -3.06 0.88
CA GLN A 375 6.69 -3.42 -0.46
C GLN A 375 6.50 -2.18 -1.33
N VAL A 376 7.52 -1.99 -2.17
CA VAL A 376 7.70 -0.80 -2.98
C VAL A 376 6.47 -0.71 -3.88
N TYR A 377 5.94 0.50 -4.09
CA TYR A 377 5.05 0.78 -5.21
C TYR A 377 5.83 0.55 -6.51
N ASP A 378 6.04 -0.72 -6.85
CA ASP A 378 6.72 -1.16 -8.05
C ASP A 378 5.68 -1.42 -9.14
N MET A 379 6.17 -1.71 -10.35
CA MET A 379 5.29 -1.98 -11.48
C MET A 379 4.40 -3.21 -11.28
N GLN A 380 4.74 -4.12 -10.36
CA GLN A 380 3.89 -5.26 -10.04
C GLN A 380 2.72 -4.86 -9.14
N PHE A 381 2.93 -3.96 -8.18
CA PHE A 381 1.85 -3.36 -7.42
C PHE A 381 0.93 -2.51 -8.32
N GLU A 382 1.51 -1.64 -9.17
CA GLU A 382 0.75 -0.83 -10.13
C GLU A 382 -0.14 -1.72 -11.01
N LEU A 383 0.43 -2.77 -11.60
CA LEU A 383 -0.29 -3.71 -12.47
C LEU A 383 -1.43 -4.44 -11.73
N ASN A 384 -1.16 -5.00 -10.55
CA ASN A 384 -2.09 -5.93 -9.90
C ASN A 384 -3.10 -5.24 -8.98
N GLU A 385 -2.73 -4.14 -8.34
CA GLU A 385 -3.57 -3.50 -7.32
C GLU A 385 -4.23 -2.21 -7.82
N ILE A 386 -3.65 -1.53 -8.80
CA ILE A 386 -4.17 -0.26 -9.33
C ILE A 386 -4.85 -0.49 -10.69
N GLU A 387 -4.09 -0.93 -11.69
CA GLU A 387 -4.55 -1.09 -13.07
C GLU A 387 -5.56 -2.22 -13.23
N ALA A 388 -5.31 -3.39 -12.65
CA ALA A 388 -6.23 -4.53 -12.74
C ALA A 388 -7.61 -4.25 -12.13
N ARG A 389 -7.70 -3.40 -11.09
CA ARG A 389 -8.99 -2.98 -10.50
C ARG A 389 -9.78 -2.02 -11.40
N ARG A 390 -9.05 -1.23 -12.20
CA ARG A 390 -9.64 -0.30 -13.19
C ARG A 390 -9.90 -0.96 -14.53
N GLU A 391 -9.38 -2.19 -14.72
CA GLU A 391 -9.40 -2.93 -15.99
C GLU A 391 -8.72 -2.15 -17.14
N GLN A 392 -7.82 -1.22 -16.79
CA GLN A 392 -7.08 -0.35 -17.71
C GLN A 392 -5.59 -0.43 -17.38
N TYR A 393 -4.72 -0.54 -18.39
CA TYR A 393 -3.29 -0.84 -18.19
C TYR A 393 -2.29 0.19 -18.78
N PRO A 394 -2.53 1.51 -18.67
CA PRO A 394 -1.71 2.52 -19.34
C PRO A 394 -0.27 2.64 -18.81
N SER A 395 -0.07 2.52 -17.49
CA SER A 395 1.24 2.57 -16.82
C SER A 395 2.07 1.34 -17.20
N THR A 396 1.49 0.13 -17.15
CA THR A 396 2.20 -1.09 -17.55
C THR A 396 2.59 -1.04 -19.02
N ILE A 397 1.69 -0.66 -19.93
CA ILE A 397 2.01 -0.51 -21.36
C ILE A 397 3.14 0.50 -21.57
N SER A 398 3.08 1.66 -20.92
CA SER A 398 4.10 2.71 -21.03
C SER A 398 5.46 2.23 -20.51
N PHE A 399 5.47 1.54 -19.37
CA PHE A 399 6.68 0.95 -18.79
C PHE A 399 7.32 -0.09 -19.73
N LEU A 400 6.54 -1.02 -20.28
CA LEU A 400 7.03 -2.01 -21.24
C LEU A 400 7.64 -1.35 -22.47
N ASN A 401 6.98 -0.33 -23.01
CA ASN A 401 7.47 0.39 -24.19
C ASN A 401 8.79 1.11 -23.91
N LEU A 402 8.90 1.78 -22.75
CA LEU A 402 10.12 2.44 -22.32
C LEU A 402 11.26 1.43 -22.15
N ILE A 403 11.03 0.35 -21.42
CA ILE A 403 12.03 -0.69 -21.19
C ILE A 403 12.48 -1.33 -22.50
N ASN A 404 11.54 -1.64 -23.40
CA ASN A 404 11.88 -2.19 -24.71
C ASN A 404 12.73 -1.22 -25.54
N ALA A 405 12.43 0.08 -25.50
CA ALA A 405 13.24 1.09 -26.19
C ALA A 405 14.65 1.20 -25.59
N LEU A 406 14.76 1.17 -24.25
CA LEU A 406 16.06 1.24 -23.56
C LEU A 406 16.93 0.02 -23.82
N ILE A 407 16.35 -1.19 -23.76
CA ILE A 407 17.10 -2.43 -24.02
C ILE A 407 17.50 -2.52 -25.50
N ALA A 408 16.67 -2.06 -26.43
CA ALA A 408 16.99 -2.10 -27.86
C ALA A 408 18.24 -1.25 -28.22
N GLU A 409 18.51 -0.20 -27.45
CA GLU A 409 19.68 0.68 -27.64
C GLU A 409 20.94 0.20 -26.90
N GLU A 410 20.85 -0.94 -26.22
CA GLU A 410 21.96 -1.49 -25.43
C GLU A 410 23.12 -1.95 -26.31
N ARG A 411 24.33 -1.51 -25.98
CA ARG A 411 25.55 -1.82 -26.76
C ARG A 411 26.39 -2.92 -26.15
N ASP A 412 26.31 -3.11 -24.83
CA ASP A 412 27.06 -4.16 -24.14
C ASP A 412 26.24 -5.44 -24.06
N LEU A 413 26.53 -6.42 -24.91
CA LEU A 413 25.82 -7.71 -24.92
C LEU A 413 26.61 -8.81 -24.18
N SER A 414 27.69 -8.45 -23.47
CA SER A 414 28.59 -9.42 -22.84
C SER A 414 27.91 -10.24 -21.74
N ASP A 415 26.98 -9.63 -21.01
CA ASP A 415 26.20 -10.27 -19.95
C ASP A 415 24.96 -11.03 -20.46
N ARG A 416 24.68 -10.96 -21.77
CA ARG A 416 23.59 -11.66 -22.46
C ARG A 416 22.22 -11.44 -21.82
N GLY A 417 22.02 -10.25 -21.27
CA GLY A 417 20.77 -9.83 -20.66
C GLY A 417 20.55 -10.33 -19.23
N ARG A 418 21.57 -10.90 -18.56
CA ARG A 418 21.47 -11.31 -17.14
C ARG A 418 21.04 -10.15 -16.23
N ARG A 419 21.54 -8.93 -16.46
CA ARG A 419 21.12 -7.75 -15.70
C ARG A 419 19.63 -7.41 -15.85
N PHE A 420 19.00 -7.88 -16.91
CA PHE A 420 17.57 -7.67 -17.19
C PHE A 420 16.69 -8.85 -16.78
N ILE A 421 17.23 -9.87 -16.11
CA ILE A 421 16.45 -11.07 -15.74
C ILE A 421 15.23 -10.74 -14.87
N GLY A 422 15.35 -9.78 -13.94
CA GLY A 422 14.23 -9.36 -13.09
C GLY A 422 13.11 -8.70 -13.91
N ILE A 423 13.48 -7.88 -14.88
CA ILE A 423 12.53 -7.25 -15.82
C ILE A 423 11.87 -8.31 -16.69
N PHE A 424 12.66 -9.22 -17.26
CA PHE A 424 12.15 -10.34 -18.06
C PHE A 424 11.14 -11.18 -17.26
N ARG A 425 11.45 -11.48 -16.00
CA ARG A 425 10.55 -12.22 -15.10
C ARG A 425 9.26 -11.48 -14.84
N PHE A 426 9.32 -10.17 -14.59
CA PHE A 426 8.13 -9.36 -14.46
C PHE A 426 7.23 -9.44 -15.71
N ILE A 427 7.81 -9.27 -16.90
CA ILE A 427 7.08 -9.30 -18.17
C ILE A 427 6.49 -10.69 -18.43
N TYR A 428 7.27 -11.74 -18.20
CA TYR A 428 6.85 -13.12 -18.45
C TYR A 428 5.83 -13.62 -17.41
N ASP A 429 6.14 -13.54 -16.11
CA ASP A 429 5.34 -14.15 -15.03
C ASP A 429 4.11 -13.31 -14.66
N HIS A 430 4.22 -11.98 -14.68
CA HIS A 430 3.17 -11.09 -14.15
C HIS A 430 2.33 -10.41 -15.23
N VAL A 431 2.90 -10.11 -16.40
CA VAL A 431 2.19 -9.43 -17.49
C VAL A 431 1.66 -10.43 -18.53
N PHE A 432 2.56 -11.11 -19.26
CA PHE A 432 2.19 -11.96 -20.39
C PHE A 432 1.55 -13.27 -19.94
N GLY A 433 2.07 -13.93 -18.90
CA GLY A 433 1.49 -15.19 -18.43
C GLY A 433 -0.01 -15.07 -18.10
N PRO A 434 -0.40 -14.09 -17.26
CA PRO A 434 -1.80 -13.87 -16.87
C PRO A 434 -2.66 -13.08 -17.88
N PHE A 435 -2.10 -12.60 -19.00
CA PHE A 435 -2.85 -11.73 -19.92
C PHE A 435 -4.20 -12.32 -20.37
N PRO A 436 -4.33 -13.63 -20.66
CA PRO A 436 -5.60 -14.18 -21.11
C PRO A 436 -6.69 -14.16 -20.03
N GLN A 437 -6.30 -14.19 -18.74
CA GLN A 437 -7.22 -14.23 -17.60
C GLN A 437 -7.59 -12.84 -17.06
N ARG A 438 -6.93 -11.78 -17.54
CA ARG A 438 -7.20 -10.40 -17.10
C ARG A 438 -8.46 -9.83 -17.76
N ALA A 439 -9.18 -9.00 -17.01
CA ALA A 439 -10.25 -8.16 -17.52
C ALA A 439 -9.68 -6.89 -18.15
N TYR A 440 -10.28 -6.46 -19.26
CA TYR A 440 -9.88 -5.28 -20.03
C TYR A 440 -11.12 -4.47 -20.40
N ALA A 441 -11.16 -3.21 -19.97
CA ALA A 441 -12.21 -2.28 -20.34
C ALA A 441 -12.14 -1.91 -21.84
N ASP A 442 -10.92 -1.80 -22.39
CA ASP A 442 -10.66 -1.56 -23.81
C ASP A 442 -9.87 -2.74 -24.43
N PRO A 443 -10.45 -3.45 -25.41
CA PRO A 443 -9.73 -4.48 -26.17
C PRO A 443 -8.47 -3.98 -26.89
N CYS A 444 -8.35 -2.68 -27.21
CA CYS A 444 -7.14 -2.13 -27.81
C CYS A 444 -5.95 -2.19 -26.83
N GLU A 445 -6.17 -1.83 -25.56
CA GLU A 445 -5.14 -1.90 -24.53
C GLU A 445 -4.65 -3.34 -24.31
N LYS A 446 -5.55 -4.33 -24.37
CA LYS A 446 -5.18 -5.74 -24.33
C LYS A 446 -4.12 -6.06 -25.39
N TRP A 447 -4.36 -5.69 -26.64
CA TRP A 447 -3.45 -6.02 -27.74
C TRP A 447 -2.20 -5.14 -27.77
N GLN A 448 -2.24 -3.92 -27.24
CA GLN A 448 -1.04 -3.11 -27.00
C GLN A 448 -0.13 -3.75 -25.94
N LEU A 449 -0.70 -4.19 -24.82
CA LEU A 449 0.02 -4.88 -23.74
C LEU A 449 0.67 -6.18 -24.24
N VAL A 450 -0.11 -7.00 -24.95
CA VAL A 450 0.38 -8.26 -25.56
C VAL A 450 1.48 -7.98 -26.58
N GLY A 451 1.27 -7.00 -27.47
CA GLY A 451 2.27 -6.62 -28.48
C GLY A 451 3.58 -6.15 -27.86
N ALA A 452 3.53 -5.36 -26.78
CA ALA A 452 4.73 -4.92 -26.07
C ALA A 452 5.49 -6.08 -25.41
N CYS A 453 4.78 -7.07 -24.83
CA CYS A 453 5.39 -8.28 -24.28
C CYS A 453 6.04 -9.14 -25.38
N LEU A 454 5.35 -9.36 -26.50
CA LEU A 454 5.89 -10.14 -27.62
C LEU A 454 7.11 -9.46 -28.23
N LYS A 455 7.09 -8.13 -28.38
CA LYS A 455 8.25 -7.36 -28.83
C LYS A 455 9.44 -7.55 -27.88
N HIS A 456 9.20 -7.62 -26.57
CA HIS A 456 10.23 -7.91 -25.59
C HIS A 456 10.85 -9.30 -25.81
N PHE A 457 10.02 -10.34 -25.96
CA PHE A 457 10.50 -11.71 -26.20
C PHE A 457 11.26 -11.85 -27.51
N HIS A 458 10.74 -11.26 -28.59
CA HIS A 458 11.42 -11.21 -29.88
C HIS A 458 12.80 -10.56 -29.76
N MET A 459 12.89 -9.42 -29.08
CA MET A 459 14.15 -8.71 -28.84
C MET A 459 15.13 -9.53 -28.00
N VAL A 460 14.66 -10.20 -26.94
CA VAL A 460 15.50 -11.10 -26.13
C VAL A 460 16.06 -12.26 -26.98
N LEU A 461 15.23 -12.85 -27.84
CA LEU A 461 15.63 -13.93 -28.73
C LEU A 461 16.56 -13.46 -29.86
N SER A 462 16.42 -12.23 -30.35
CA SER A 462 17.24 -11.72 -31.45
C SER A 462 18.58 -11.15 -30.99
N MET A 463 18.63 -10.49 -29.82
CA MET A 463 19.82 -9.81 -29.33
C MET A 463 20.81 -10.73 -28.60
N TYR A 464 20.33 -11.81 -27.96
CA TYR A 464 21.16 -12.63 -27.07
C TYR A 464 21.41 -14.02 -27.64
N ASP A 465 22.69 -14.38 -27.69
CA ASP A 465 23.15 -15.71 -28.08
C ASP A 465 23.43 -16.61 -26.88
N ILE A 466 23.45 -17.91 -27.14
CA ILE A 466 23.68 -18.97 -26.17
C ILE A 466 25.07 -19.53 -26.41
N LYS A 467 25.85 -19.79 -25.36
CA LYS A 467 27.21 -20.33 -25.47
C LYS A 467 27.31 -21.74 -24.88
N ASP A 468 28.38 -22.43 -25.27
CA ASP A 468 28.75 -23.78 -24.81
C ASP A 468 28.74 -23.97 -23.29
N GLU A 469 29.14 -22.96 -22.54
CA GLU A 469 29.26 -22.99 -21.09
C GLU A 469 27.91 -22.91 -20.35
N ASP A 470 26.84 -22.44 -21.01
CA ASP A 470 25.51 -22.41 -20.38
C ASP A 470 24.83 -23.78 -20.37
N TYR A 471 25.44 -24.77 -21.02
CA TYR A 471 24.90 -26.12 -21.20
C TYR A 471 25.15 -27.01 -19.97
N GLU A 472 26.30 -26.88 -19.30
CA GLU A 472 26.66 -27.73 -18.15
C GLU A 472 25.71 -27.55 -16.95
N GLY A 473 25.19 -26.33 -16.74
CA GLY A 473 24.23 -26.06 -15.67
C GLY A 473 22.83 -26.68 -15.87
N VAL A 474 22.44 -26.98 -17.12
CA VAL A 474 21.13 -27.58 -17.45
C VAL A 474 21.14 -29.10 -17.24
N VAL A 475 22.27 -29.75 -17.53
CA VAL A 475 22.42 -31.21 -17.39
C VAL A 475 22.60 -31.61 -15.92
N ASP A 476 23.37 -30.87 -15.12
CA ASP A 476 23.58 -31.19 -13.70
C ASP A 476 22.33 -31.00 -12.82
N GLN A 477 21.49 -30.01 -13.13
CA GLN A 477 20.23 -29.79 -12.38
C GLN A 477 19.22 -30.92 -12.55
N SER A 478 19.15 -31.51 -13.74
CA SER A 478 18.23 -32.62 -14.02
C SER A 478 18.58 -33.91 -13.28
N ARG A 479 19.85 -34.11 -12.92
CA ARG A 479 20.34 -35.30 -12.21
C ARG A 479 20.25 -35.17 -10.69
N LEU A 480 20.15 -33.95 -10.14
CA LEU A 480 20.20 -33.69 -8.70
C LEU A 480 18.85 -33.24 -8.08
N SER A 481 17.82 -32.94 -8.85
CA SER A 481 16.57 -32.38 -8.30
C SER A 481 15.51 -33.42 -7.91
N ALA A 482 15.71 -34.11 -6.79
CA ALA A 482 14.60 -34.57 -5.93
C ALA A 482 14.12 -33.48 -4.96
N THR A 483 14.81 -32.32 -4.94
CA THR A 483 14.48 -31.14 -4.13
C THR A 483 14.27 -29.93 -5.05
N LYS A 484 13.11 -29.27 -4.90
CA LYS A 484 12.72 -28.04 -5.62
C LYS A 484 13.57 -26.84 -5.15
N GLU A 485 14.83 -26.76 -5.54
CA GLU A 485 15.60 -25.52 -5.40
C GLU A 485 15.79 -24.90 -6.78
N SER A 486 15.09 -23.79 -7.03
CA SER A 486 15.27 -22.96 -8.23
C SER A 486 16.65 -22.30 -8.20
N SER A 487 17.38 -22.31 -9.32
CA SER A 487 18.65 -21.59 -9.44
C SER A 487 18.52 -20.10 -9.08
N PRO A 488 19.54 -19.49 -8.44
CA PRO A 488 19.55 -18.06 -8.15
C PRO A 488 19.23 -17.23 -9.40
N LEU A 489 18.38 -16.21 -9.28
CA LEU A 489 17.98 -15.34 -10.40
C LEU A 489 19.18 -14.80 -11.20
N GLN A 490 20.30 -14.53 -10.53
CA GLN A 490 21.52 -13.95 -11.10
C GLN A 490 22.24 -14.86 -12.11
N THR A 491 21.97 -16.17 -12.10
CA THR A 491 22.58 -17.11 -13.05
C THR A 491 21.67 -17.42 -14.24
N GLN A 492 20.42 -16.97 -14.23
CA GLN A 492 19.44 -17.27 -15.29
C GLN A 492 19.63 -16.34 -16.49
N LEU A 493 19.43 -16.91 -17.69
CA LEU A 493 19.46 -16.16 -18.95
C LEU A 493 18.03 -16.06 -19.52
N PRO A 494 17.53 -14.85 -19.83
CA PRO A 494 16.19 -14.66 -20.40
C PRO A 494 15.90 -15.54 -21.62
N VAL A 495 16.89 -15.67 -22.53
CA VAL A 495 16.76 -16.48 -23.75
C VAL A 495 16.55 -17.97 -23.45
N LEU A 496 17.26 -18.52 -22.44
CA LEU A 496 17.13 -19.92 -22.05
C LEU A 496 15.78 -20.20 -21.39
N GLU A 497 15.23 -19.23 -20.68
CA GLU A 497 13.93 -19.38 -20.02
C GLU A 497 12.78 -19.43 -21.04
N LEU A 498 12.85 -18.63 -22.12
CA LEU A 498 11.90 -18.75 -23.24
C LEU A 498 12.04 -20.11 -23.97
N LEU A 499 13.27 -20.54 -24.25
CA LEU A 499 13.48 -21.83 -24.92
C LEU A 499 12.98 -23.01 -24.08
N LYS A 500 13.29 -23.02 -22.78
CA LYS A 500 12.76 -24.00 -21.83
C LYS A 500 11.24 -24.01 -21.83
N ASP A 501 10.60 -22.84 -21.81
CA ASP A 501 9.14 -22.73 -21.85
C ASP A 501 8.56 -23.37 -23.12
N PHE A 502 9.10 -23.03 -24.28
CA PHE A 502 8.66 -23.55 -25.57
C PHE A 502 8.84 -25.07 -25.69
N MET A 503 10.01 -25.59 -25.28
CA MET A 503 10.27 -27.03 -25.30
C MET A 503 9.39 -27.83 -24.34
N SER A 504 8.98 -27.22 -23.22
CA SER A 504 8.15 -27.87 -22.20
C SER A 504 6.65 -27.53 -22.31
N GLY A 505 6.25 -26.79 -23.33
CA GLY A 505 4.85 -26.42 -23.57
C GLY A 505 4.23 -25.60 -22.42
N LYS A 506 5.02 -24.73 -21.80
CA LYS A 506 4.60 -23.90 -20.65
C LYS A 506 3.82 -22.65 -21.10
N THR A 507 3.74 -21.66 -20.21
CA THR A 507 2.82 -20.53 -20.31
C THR A 507 3.02 -19.70 -21.57
N ALA A 508 4.27 -19.35 -21.94
CA ALA A 508 4.48 -18.50 -23.11
C ALA A 508 4.10 -19.22 -24.41
N PHE A 509 4.51 -20.48 -24.57
CA PHE A 509 4.09 -21.33 -25.69
C PHE A 509 2.56 -21.40 -25.80
N ARG A 510 1.87 -21.74 -24.71
CA ARG A 510 0.40 -21.88 -24.71
C ARG A 510 -0.29 -20.57 -25.09
N ASN A 511 0.17 -19.46 -24.54
CA ASN A 511 -0.40 -18.15 -24.81
C ASN A 511 -0.15 -17.73 -26.27
N ILE A 512 1.05 -17.96 -26.81
CA ILE A 512 1.38 -17.70 -28.21
C ILE A 512 0.53 -18.58 -29.15
N MET A 513 0.41 -19.88 -28.86
CA MET A 513 -0.46 -20.76 -29.63
C MET A 513 -1.94 -20.32 -29.58
N SER A 514 -2.40 -19.79 -28.45
CA SER A 514 -3.75 -19.24 -28.32
C SER A 514 -3.96 -17.99 -29.16
N ILE A 515 -2.93 -17.16 -29.37
CA ILE A 515 -3.00 -15.99 -30.26
C ILE A 515 -3.11 -16.44 -31.72
N LEU A 516 -2.45 -17.53 -32.09
CA LEU A 516 -2.41 -18.07 -33.46
C LEU A 516 -3.64 -18.93 -33.81
N LEU A 517 -4.27 -19.54 -32.81
CA LEU A 517 -5.39 -20.49 -32.97
C LEU A 517 -6.55 -19.99 -33.85
N PRO A 518 -6.99 -18.71 -33.79
CA PRO A 518 -8.10 -18.20 -34.62
C PRO A 518 -7.85 -18.30 -36.13
N GLY A 519 -6.58 -18.35 -36.54
CA GLY A 519 -6.18 -18.51 -37.94
C GLY A 519 -6.44 -17.28 -38.83
N VAL A 520 -5.90 -17.34 -40.04
CA VAL A 520 -5.82 -16.19 -40.97
C VAL A 520 -7.18 -15.57 -41.32
N ASN A 521 -8.24 -16.38 -41.42
CA ASN A 521 -9.57 -15.87 -41.78
C ASN A 521 -10.18 -15.00 -40.68
N SER A 522 -9.98 -15.36 -39.40
CA SER A 522 -10.45 -14.54 -38.27
C SER A 522 -9.65 -13.23 -38.20
N VAL A 523 -8.32 -13.31 -38.37
CA VAL A 523 -7.45 -12.13 -38.34
C VAL A 523 -7.82 -11.14 -39.44
N ILE A 524 -8.08 -11.60 -40.67
CA ILE A 524 -8.52 -10.74 -41.78
C ILE A 524 -9.86 -10.07 -41.44
N ALA A 525 -10.81 -10.83 -40.89
CA ALA A 525 -12.13 -10.30 -40.53
C ALA A 525 -12.02 -9.25 -39.42
N GLU A 526 -11.25 -9.52 -38.37
CA GLU A 526 -11.06 -8.62 -37.23
C GLU A 526 -10.28 -7.36 -37.62
N ARG A 527 -9.27 -7.46 -38.49
CA ARG A 527 -8.53 -6.32 -39.04
C ARG A 527 -9.43 -5.28 -39.70
N SER A 528 -10.49 -5.73 -40.38
CA SER A 528 -11.41 -4.86 -41.10
C SER A 528 -12.63 -4.43 -40.29
N SER A 529 -12.95 -5.12 -39.18
CA SER A 529 -14.20 -4.91 -38.43
C SER A 529 -14.01 -4.38 -37.02
N GLN A 530 -12.80 -4.48 -36.44
CA GLN A 530 -12.53 -4.12 -35.05
C GLN A 530 -11.43 -3.06 -34.94
N LEU A 531 -11.57 -2.13 -33.99
CA LEU A 531 -10.58 -1.07 -33.74
C LEU A 531 -9.21 -1.63 -33.35
N TYR A 532 -9.18 -2.76 -32.65
CA TYR A 532 -7.95 -3.44 -32.23
C TYR A 532 -7.36 -4.37 -33.30
N GLY A 533 -8.03 -4.56 -34.45
CA GLY A 533 -7.69 -5.60 -35.40
C GLY A 533 -6.26 -5.51 -35.96
N GLN A 534 -5.73 -4.28 -36.15
CA GLN A 534 -4.33 -4.07 -36.56
C GLN A 534 -3.33 -4.45 -35.46
N LEU A 535 -3.68 -4.23 -34.20
CA LEU A 535 -2.84 -4.59 -33.05
C LEU A 535 -2.78 -6.11 -32.90
N LEU A 536 -3.91 -6.80 -33.11
CA LEU A 536 -3.97 -8.26 -33.15
C LEU A 536 -3.12 -8.82 -34.30
N GLU A 537 -3.24 -8.27 -35.51
CA GLU A 537 -2.43 -8.70 -36.67
C GLU A 537 -0.92 -8.61 -36.36
N ASN A 538 -0.49 -7.50 -35.75
CA ASN A 538 0.90 -7.33 -35.31
C ASN A 538 1.30 -8.36 -34.22
N ALA A 539 0.41 -8.66 -33.26
CA ALA A 539 0.67 -9.69 -32.26
C ALA A 539 0.80 -11.10 -32.88
N VAL A 540 0.01 -11.41 -33.91
CA VAL A 540 0.13 -12.66 -34.69
C VAL A 540 1.46 -12.71 -35.43
N GLN A 541 1.88 -11.61 -36.07
CA GLN A 541 3.17 -11.53 -36.75
C GLN A 541 4.33 -11.79 -35.78
N LEU A 542 4.41 -11.04 -34.68
CA LEU A 542 5.46 -11.21 -33.67
C LEU A 542 5.48 -12.62 -33.09
N SER A 543 4.30 -13.22 -32.88
CA SER A 543 4.16 -14.60 -32.41
C SER A 543 4.81 -15.61 -33.37
N LEU A 544 4.62 -15.43 -34.68
CA LEU A 544 5.25 -16.28 -35.71
C LEU A 544 6.76 -16.06 -35.78
N GLU A 545 7.22 -14.81 -35.71
CA GLU A 545 8.65 -14.47 -35.70
C GLU A 545 9.36 -15.08 -34.49
N ILE A 546 8.74 -15.04 -33.30
CA ILE A 546 9.25 -15.69 -32.09
C ILE A 546 9.37 -17.20 -32.30
N ILE A 547 8.36 -17.85 -32.89
CA ILE A 547 8.43 -19.30 -33.16
C ILE A 547 9.61 -19.61 -34.08
N ILE A 548 9.83 -18.80 -35.13
CA ILE A 548 10.97 -18.98 -36.04
C ILE A 548 12.29 -18.85 -35.28
N LEU A 549 12.47 -17.78 -34.48
CA LEU A 549 13.69 -17.57 -33.69
C LEU A 549 13.95 -18.70 -32.68
N VAL A 550 12.89 -19.21 -32.05
CA VAL A 550 12.97 -20.35 -31.14
C VAL A 550 13.42 -21.61 -31.90
N LEU A 551 12.82 -21.91 -33.05
CA LEU A 551 13.17 -23.08 -33.86
C LEU A 551 14.62 -22.99 -34.41
N ASP A 552 15.05 -21.81 -34.85
CA ASP A 552 16.41 -21.58 -35.33
C ASP A 552 17.45 -21.82 -34.23
N LYS A 553 17.15 -21.37 -33.00
CA LYS A 553 18.03 -21.61 -31.84
C LYS A 553 17.90 -23.03 -31.28
N ASP A 554 16.74 -23.69 -31.44
CA ASP A 554 16.55 -25.10 -31.06
C ASP A 554 17.41 -26.05 -31.91
N LEU A 555 17.62 -25.75 -33.20
CA LEU A 555 18.54 -26.54 -34.03
C LEU A 555 19.95 -26.62 -33.44
N LEU A 556 20.41 -25.55 -32.76
CA LEU A 556 21.72 -25.51 -32.09
C LEU A 556 21.74 -26.32 -30.78
N LEU A 557 20.58 -26.60 -30.21
CA LEU A 557 20.41 -27.20 -28.88
C LEU A 557 19.85 -28.63 -28.93
N SER A 558 19.23 -29.04 -30.03
CA SER A 558 18.45 -30.27 -30.16
C SER A 558 19.22 -31.54 -29.78
N ASP A 559 20.53 -31.61 -30.05
CA ASP A 559 21.39 -32.74 -29.70
C ASP A 559 21.71 -32.82 -28.19
N TYR A 560 21.74 -31.67 -27.50
CA TYR A 560 22.02 -31.58 -26.06
C TYR A 560 20.78 -31.81 -25.19
N TRP A 561 19.60 -31.41 -25.67
CA TRP A 561 18.34 -31.53 -24.93
C TRP A 561 17.63 -32.87 -25.17
N ARG A 562 17.93 -33.57 -26.28
CA ARG A 562 17.40 -34.91 -26.61
C ARG A 562 17.45 -35.93 -25.46
N PRO A 563 18.57 -36.08 -24.73
CA PRO A 563 18.66 -37.05 -23.64
C PRO A 563 17.76 -36.72 -22.44
N LEU A 564 17.50 -35.43 -22.19
CA LEU A 564 16.67 -34.97 -21.07
C LEU A 564 15.19 -35.27 -21.29
N TYR A 565 14.72 -35.18 -22.55
CA TYR A 565 13.31 -35.39 -22.90
C TYR A 565 12.97 -36.82 -23.36
N GLN A 566 13.97 -37.65 -23.67
CA GLN A 566 13.73 -39.08 -23.91
C GLN A 566 13.29 -39.82 -22.63
N VAL A 567 13.77 -39.40 -21.46
CA VAL A 567 13.42 -40.03 -20.18
C VAL A 567 11.94 -39.79 -19.81
N THR A 568 11.35 -38.66 -20.19
CA THR A 568 9.93 -38.35 -19.95
C THR A 568 8.97 -39.09 -20.89
N LEU A 569 9.40 -39.47 -22.09
CA LEU A 569 8.60 -40.27 -23.03
C LEU A 569 8.59 -41.77 -22.70
N SER A 570 9.60 -42.26 -21.97
CA SER A 570 9.66 -43.67 -21.52
C SER A 570 8.81 -44.00 -20.29
N ILE A 571 8.04 -43.04 -19.76
CA ILE A 571 7.16 -43.22 -18.58
C ILE A 571 5.65 -43.16 -18.97
N PHE A 572 5.33 -43.10 -20.27
CA PHE A 572 3.95 -43.25 -20.76
C PHE A 572 3.72 -44.58 -21.46
#